data_AF-A0A3J3BZK4-F1
#
_entry.id   AF-A0A3J3BZK4-F1
#
_cell.length_a   1.000
_cell.length_b   1.000
_cell.length_c   1.000
_cell.angle_alpha   90.00
_cell.angle_beta   90.00
_cell.angle_gamma   90.00
#
_symmetry.space_group_name_H-M   'P 1'
#
loop_
_entity.id
_entity.type
_entity.pdbx_description
1 polymer ?
#
loop_
_entity_poly.entity_id
_entity_poly.type
_entity_poly.pdbx_seq_one_letter_code
_entity_poly.pdbx_strand_id
1 'polypeptide(L)'
;MTMSVNSLYRLSIPQFESVYSEEVSDEVLALLINEVENGNQHCIDLVCNLALRKDELGSKVEKTLFDLFSGRKPGQSGIDKKINQACLILYQLANNALTKNNTDWEKLHTASRLLYMAGSATTDLSKKLEIAHKVIGDQYAQTDQEQVGVENLWCQARMLSSDELATATQNLVQESSSLSMNYPFGFIHPTTGENVLNAQLLTKVAHSGLADNEAFLIHTKDHWLLCFFYKFAEKIKCLIFNSHHALEQNTKQAFMEAAKIAGVLEEDDVAFIEKDLQNNVPNGCGVFCYHALQHLSTTGPSDPVTALQAYCENFLTLPVEEQVLFNIYTRRQIYEYSLTSS
;
A
#
# COMPACT_ATOMS: atom_id res chain seq x y z
N MET A 1 -27.21 33.42 19.25
CA MET A 1 -26.63 32.60 18.16
C MET A 1 -25.17 32.96 18.03
N THR A 2 -24.29 32.16 18.62
CA THR A 2 -22.84 32.30 18.47
C THR A 2 -22.43 31.62 17.17
N MET A 3 -22.18 32.42 16.12
CA MET A 3 -21.52 31.92 14.91
C MET A 3 -20.10 31.51 15.30
N SER A 4 -19.84 30.20 15.38
CA SER A 4 -18.49 29.68 15.50
C SER A 4 -17.76 29.93 14.18
N VAL A 5 -17.01 31.03 14.13
CA VAL A 5 -16.10 31.34 13.03
C VAL A 5 -14.95 30.35 13.10
N ASN A 6 -14.70 29.60 12.01
CA ASN A 6 -13.52 28.78 11.94
C ASN A 6 -12.29 29.69 11.76
N SER A 7 -11.50 29.84 12.83
CA SER A 7 -10.38 30.80 12.88
C SER A 7 -9.32 30.57 11.80
N LEU A 8 -9.24 29.37 11.23
CA LEU A 8 -8.32 29.02 10.15
C LEU A 8 -8.84 29.38 8.75
N TYR A 9 -10.16 29.32 8.54
CA TYR A 9 -10.78 29.53 7.22
C TYR A 9 -11.51 30.87 7.08
N ARG A 10 -11.69 31.64 8.16
CA ARG A 10 -12.50 32.88 8.20
C ARG A 10 -13.94 32.72 7.69
N LEU A 11 -14.39 31.49 7.45
CA LEU A 11 -15.75 31.12 7.07
C LEU A 11 -16.48 30.55 8.27
N SER A 12 -17.78 30.82 8.38
CA SER A 12 -18.66 30.06 9.27
C SER A 12 -18.91 28.66 8.69
N ILE A 13 -19.29 27.71 9.54
CA ILE A 13 -19.61 26.32 9.12
C ILE A 13 -20.60 26.30 7.93
N PRO A 14 -21.74 27.04 7.97
CA PRO A 14 -22.66 27.06 6.82
C PRO A 14 -22.06 27.67 5.56
N GLN A 15 -21.18 28.68 5.70
CA GLN A 15 -20.50 29.27 4.55
C GLN A 15 -19.53 28.26 3.92
N PHE A 16 -18.78 27.52 4.74
CA PHE A 16 -17.87 26.47 4.31
C PHE A 16 -18.61 25.32 3.61
N GLU A 17 -19.76 24.91 4.15
CA GLU A 17 -20.64 23.89 3.56
C GLU A 17 -21.30 24.39 2.24
N SER A 18 -21.63 25.67 2.14
CA SER A 18 -22.30 26.24 0.96
C SER A 18 -21.38 26.51 -0.24
N VAL A 19 -20.05 26.57 -0.08
CA VAL A 19 -19.16 27.05 -1.16
C VAL A 19 -19.26 26.18 -2.42
N TYR A 20 -19.63 24.89 -2.29
CA TYR A 20 -19.69 23.96 -3.43
C TYR A 20 -20.84 22.95 -3.35
N SER A 21 -22.03 23.38 -2.90
CA SER A 21 -23.26 22.59 -3.11
C SER A 21 -23.68 22.55 -4.60
N GLU A 22 -23.03 23.34 -5.45
CA GLU A 22 -23.28 23.44 -6.89
C GLU A 22 -22.33 22.57 -7.72
N GLU A 23 -22.63 22.39 -9.02
CA GLU A 23 -21.76 21.68 -9.96
C GLU A 23 -20.47 22.48 -10.20
N VAL A 24 -19.32 21.80 -10.16
CA VAL A 24 -18.01 22.37 -10.49
C VAL A 24 -17.64 21.90 -11.89
N SER A 25 -17.37 22.82 -12.82
CA SER A 25 -16.97 22.45 -14.18
C SER A 25 -15.58 21.77 -14.18
N ASP A 26 -15.32 20.91 -15.16
CA ASP A 26 -14.03 20.23 -15.29
C ASP A 26 -12.87 21.22 -15.46
N GLU A 27 -13.08 22.38 -16.10
CA GLU A 27 -12.04 23.41 -16.24
C GLU A 27 -11.69 24.05 -14.90
N VAL A 28 -12.70 24.38 -14.09
CA VAL A 28 -12.49 24.95 -12.75
C VAL A 28 -11.78 23.94 -11.86
N LEU A 29 -12.20 22.67 -11.92
CA LEU A 29 -11.56 21.60 -11.18
C LEU A 29 -10.08 21.44 -11.59
N ALA A 30 -9.77 21.44 -12.89
CA ALA A 30 -8.40 21.33 -13.38
C ALA A 30 -7.52 22.49 -12.89
N LEU A 31 -8.04 23.72 -12.88
CA LEU A 31 -7.33 24.88 -12.33
C LEU A 31 -7.05 24.73 -10.83
N LEU A 32 -8.04 24.28 -10.06
CA LEU A 32 -7.87 24.04 -8.63
C LEU A 32 -6.82 22.95 -8.35
N ILE A 33 -6.86 21.85 -9.08
CA ILE A 33 -5.88 20.76 -8.94
C ILE A 33 -4.47 21.24 -9.30
N ASN A 34 -4.31 22.06 -10.35
CA ASN A 34 -3.02 22.66 -10.68
C ASN A 34 -2.48 23.57 -9.56
N GLU A 35 -3.34 24.39 -8.93
CA GLU A 35 -2.95 25.20 -7.78
C GLU A 35 -2.56 24.34 -6.56
N VAL A 36 -3.28 23.23 -6.35
CA VAL A 36 -2.95 22.23 -5.32
C VAL A 36 -1.57 21.61 -5.58
N GLU A 37 -1.28 21.19 -6.82
CA GLU A 37 0.03 20.64 -7.22
C GLU A 37 1.18 21.61 -6.93
N ASN A 38 0.94 22.91 -7.11
CA ASN A 38 1.87 23.99 -6.78
C ASN A 38 1.92 24.33 -5.27
N GLY A 39 1.16 23.62 -4.45
CA GLY A 39 1.13 23.69 -3.00
C GLY A 39 0.42 24.93 -2.43
N ASN A 40 -0.53 25.48 -3.17
CA ASN A 40 -1.40 26.56 -2.70
C ASN A 40 -2.30 26.06 -1.55
N GLN A 41 -2.04 26.51 -0.32
CA GLN A 41 -2.75 26.02 0.87
C GLN A 41 -4.27 26.26 0.80
N HIS A 42 -4.70 27.43 0.32
CA HIS A 42 -6.12 27.74 0.23
C HIS A 42 -6.84 26.80 -0.74
N CYS A 43 -6.21 26.46 -1.87
CA CYS A 43 -6.75 25.49 -2.80
C CYS A 43 -6.72 24.07 -2.23
N ILE A 44 -5.69 23.69 -1.46
CA ILE A 44 -5.65 22.39 -0.75
C ILE A 44 -6.86 22.26 0.18
N ASP A 45 -7.10 23.27 1.02
CA ASP A 45 -8.21 23.26 1.97
C ASP A 45 -9.57 23.19 1.25
N LEU A 46 -9.70 23.90 0.13
CA LEU A 46 -10.88 23.90 -0.72
C LEU A 46 -11.16 22.51 -1.33
N VAL A 47 -10.11 21.89 -1.88
CA VAL A 47 -10.18 20.60 -2.54
C VAL A 47 -10.42 19.49 -1.51
N CYS A 48 -9.86 19.61 -0.29
CA CYS A 48 -10.19 18.73 0.83
C CYS A 48 -11.68 18.83 1.23
N ASN A 49 -12.30 20.00 1.13
CA ASN A 49 -13.74 20.15 1.34
C ASN A 49 -14.55 19.45 0.22
N LEU A 50 -14.17 19.66 -1.04
CA LEU A 50 -14.82 18.99 -2.19
C LEU A 50 -14.76 17.47 -2.06
N ALA A 51 -13.65 16.92 -1.55
CA ALA A 51 -13.48 15.49 -1.33
C ALA A 51 -14.47 14.88 -0.32
N LEU A 52 -15.11 15.69 0.54
CA LEU A 52 -16.13 15.21 1.48
C LEU A 52 -17.45 14.84 0.80
N ARG A 53 -17.67 15.27 -0.46
CA ARG A 53 -18.87 14.91 -1.22
C ARG A 53 -18.93 13.38 -1.42
N LYS A 54 -20.15 12.86 -1.45
CA LYS A 54 -20.46 11.43 -1.67
C LYS A 54 -20.73 11.08 -3.14
N ASP A 55 -20.53 12.04 -4.04
CA ASP A 55 -20.73 11.86 -5.47
C ASP A 55 -19.40 11.59 -6.20
N GLU A 56 -19.49 11.30 -7.50
CA GLU A 56 -18.33 10.98 -8.33
C GLU A 56 -17.25 12.08 -8.30
N LEU A 57 -17.65 13.35 -8.18
CA LEU A 57 -16.74 14.47 -8.03
C LEU A 57 -15.94 14.35 -6.72
N GLY A 58 -16.62 14.10 -5.60
CA GLY A 58 -15.98 13.87 -4.30
C GLY A 58 -14.97 12.73 -4.35
N SER A 59 -15.34 11.58 -4.93
CA SER A 59 -14.43 10.42 -5.08
C SER A 59 -13.22 10.72 -5.98
N LYS A 60 -13.43 11.40 -7.11
CA LYS A 60 -12.36 11.81 -8.06
C LYS A 60 -11.37 12.76 -7.39
N VAL A 61 -11.87 13.73 -6.63
CA VAL A 61 -11.05 14.71 -5.92
C VAL A 61 -10.28 14.05 -4.78
N GLU A 62 -10.95 13.21 -3.99
CA GLU A 62 -10.33 12.44 -2.91
C GLU A 62 -9.19 11.56 -3.43
N LYS A 63 -9.39 10.86 -4.55
CA LYS A 63 -8.35 10.08 -5.22
C LYS A 63 -7.16 10.96 -5.63
N THR A 64 -7.43 12.11 -6.23
CA THR A 64 -6.37 13.04 -6.68
C THR A 64 -5.53 13.57 -5.51
N LEU A 65 -6.17 13.93 -4.39
CA LEU A 65 -5.46 14.33 -3.17
C LEU A 65 -4.59 13.19 -2.64
N PHE A 66 -5.12 11.97 -2.62
CA PHE A 66 -4.37 10.80 -2.16
C PHE A 66 -3.19 10.47 -3.08
N ASP A 67 -3.33 10.65 -4.39
CA ASP A 67 -2.23 10.44 -5.34
C ASP A 67 -1.06 11.40 -5.10
N LEU A 68 -1.36 12.66 -4.79
CA LEU A 68 -0.34 13.65 -4.39
C LEU A 68 0.27 13.32 -3.03
N PHE A 69 -0.56 12.93 -2.06
CA PHE A 69 -0.11 12.55 -0.72
C PHE A 69 0.76 11.27 -0.71
N SER A 70 0.43 10.29 -1.54
CA SER A 70 1.13 9.01 -1.65
C SER A 70 2.33 9.05 -2.59
N GLY A 71 2.60 10.19 -3.23
CA GLY A 71 3.68 10.35 -4.20
C GLY A 71 3.44 9.65 -5.54
N ARG A 72 2.24 9.07 -5.78
CA ARG A 72 1.86 8.50 -7.08
C ARG A 72 1.77 9.58 -8.15
N LYS A 73 1.29 10.76 -7.77
CA LYS A 73 1.28 11.97 -8.61
C LYS A 73 2.32 12.96 -8.08
N PRO A 74 3.18 13.53 -8.94
CA PRO A 74 4.17 14.52 -8.50
C PRO A 74 3.50 15.82 -8.07
N GLY A 75 4.12 16.54 -7.15
CA GLY A 75 3.70 17.86 -6.69
C GLY A 75 4.84 18.61 -5.99
N GLN A 76 4.58 19.81 -5.51
CA GLN A 76 5.56 20.61 -4.76
C GLN A 76 6.11 19.81 -3.56
N SER A 77 7.41 19.97 -3.26
CA SER A 77 8.01 19.38 -2.06
C SER A 77 7.23 19.74 -0.78
N GLY A 78 6.91 18.74 0.03
CA GLY A 78 6.14 18.90 1.27
C GLY A 78 4.63 19.05 1.10
N ILE A 79 4.10 18.88 -0.12
CA ILE A 79 2.65 18.90 -0.38
C ILE A 79 1.89 17.84 0.42
N ASP A 80 2.50 16.66 0.63
CA ASP A 80 1.90 15.57 1.39
C ASP A 80 1.58 15.98 2.84
N LYS A 81 2.47 16.76 3.47
CA LYS A 81 2.28 17.34 4.80
C LYS A 81 1.23 18.45 4.84
N LYS A 82 1.05 19.19 3.74
CA LYS A 82 -0.01 20.21 3.65
C LYS A 82 -1.38 19.54 3.53
N ILE A 83 -1.49 18.53 2.66
CA ILE A 83 -2.72 17.77 2.42
C ILE A 83 -3.17 17.04 3.69
N ASN A 84 -2.28 16.29 4.33
CA ASN A 84 -2.67 15.51 5.49
C ASN A 84 -3.04 16.38 6.71
N GLN A 85 -2.40 17.55 6.86
CA GLN A 85 -2.73 18.53 7.88
C GLN A 85 -4.11 19.15 7.66
N ALA A 86 -4.46 19.47 6.41
CA ALA A 86 -5.81 19.93 6.06
C ALA A 86 -6.87 18.86 6.40
N CYS A 87 -6.59 17.59 6.06
CA CYS A 87 -7.47 16.47 6.41
C CYS A 87 -7.64 16.30 7.93
N LEU A 88 -6.56 16.47 8.70
CA LEU A 88 -6.63 16.43 10.17
C LEU A 88 -7.50 17.55 10.75
N ILE A 89 -7.43 18.76 10.18
CA ILE A 89 -8.30 19.88 10.57
C ILE A 89 -9.77 19.52 10.29
N LEU A 90 -10.08 18.96 9.12
CA LEU A 90 -11.44 18.50 8.80
C LEU A 90 -11.94 17.43 9.78
N TYR A 91 -11.11 16.42 10.08
CA TYR A 91 -11.45 15.40 11.08
C TYR A 91 -11.69 16.00 12.47
N GLN A 92 -10.88 16.97 12.91
CA GLN A 92 -11.09 17.65 14.19
C GLN A 92 -12.38 18.46 14.21
N LEU A 93 -12.72 19.11 13.10
CA LEU A 93 -13.99 19.81 12.94
C LEU A 93 -15.15 18.84 13.04
N ALA A 94 -15.10 17.71 12.34
CA ALA A 94 -16.15 16.68 12.34
C ALA A 94 -16.48 16.21 13.76
N ASN A 95 -15.44 15.98 14.56
CA ASN A 95 -15.56 15.42 15.91
C ASN A 95 -15.73 16.50 17.01
N ASN A 96 -15.81 17.79 16.66
CA ASN A 96 -16.08 18.84 17.63
C ASN A 96 -17.56 18.78 18.08
N ALA A 97 -17.83 19.15 19.34
CA ALA A 97 -19.13 18.99 19.99
C ALA A 97 -20.31 19.72 19.31
N LEU A 98 -20.03 20.66 18.40
CA LEU A 98 -21.03 21.40 17.63
C LEU A 98 -21.50 20.66 16.36
N THR A 99 -20.79 19.62 15.93
CA THR A 99 -21.05 18.84 14.70
C THR A 99 -21.10 17.33 14.96
N LYS A 100 -21.10 16.90 16.22
CA LYS A 100 -20.96 15.48 16.65
C LYS A 100 -21.98 14.48 16.08
N ASN A 101 -23.05 14.95 15.45
CA ASN A 101 -24.06 14.12 14.76
C ASN A 101 -24.11 14.38 13.24
N ASN A 102 -23.07 14.98 12.65
CA ASN A 102 -23.05 15.26 11.22
C ASN A 102 -22.75 13.98 10.43
N THR A 103 -23.80 13.23 10.13
CA THR A 103 -23.79 12.02 9.28
C THR A 103 -23.38 12.32 7.83
N ASP A 104 -23.29 13.60 7.46
CA ASP A 104 -23.00 14.01 6.10
C ASP A 104 -21.49 13.87 5.79
N TRP A 105 -20.63 13.88 6.81
CA TRP A 105 -19.17 13.70 6.66
C TRP A 105 -18.73 12.26 6.91
N GLU A 106 -19.46 11.31 6.35
CA GLU A 106 -19.24 9.87 6.50
C GLU A 106 -17.80 9.43 6.22
N LYS A 107 -17.13 10.04 5.23
CA LYS A 107 -15.72 9.76 4.90
C LYS A 107 -14.77 10.01 6.07
N LEU A 108 -15.13 10.82 7.07
CA LEU A 108 -14.31 11.04 8.28
C LEU A 108 -14.60 10.04 9.41
N HIS A 109 -15.51 9.08 9.17
CA HIS A 109 -15.94 8.04 10.11
C HIS A 109 -15.84 6.62 9.53
N THR A 110 -15.51 6.47 8.25
CA THR A 110 -15.31 5.19 7.54
C THR A 110 -13.88 5.08 7.00
N ALA A 111 -13.53 3.93 6.43
CA ALA A 111 -12.21 3.62 5.88
C ALA A 111 -11.85 4.39 4.59
N SER A 112 -11.98 5.70 4.58
CA SER A 112 -11.71 6.57 3.42
C SER A 112 -10.24 6.99 3.31
N ARG A 113 -9.89 7.52 2.13
CA ARG A 113 -8.58 8.15 1.89
C ARG A 113 -8.41 9.40 2.74
N LEU A 114 -9.46 10.21 2.91
CA LEU A 114 -9.44 11.39 3.77
C LEU A 114 -9.12 11.05 5.23
N LEU A 115 -9.75 10.00 5.78
CA LEU A 115 -9.52 9.60 7.16
C LEU A 115 -8.12 9.02 7.36
N TYR A 116 -7.63 8.23 6.40
CA TYR A 116 -6.26 7.75 6.40
C TYR A 116 -5.24 8.90 6.36
N MET A 117 -5.45 9.91 5.50
CA MET A 117 -4.60 11.10 5.45
C MET A 117 -4.63 11.86 6.78
N ALA A 118 -5.81 12.09 7.37
CA ALA A 118 -5.95 12.76 8.66
C ALA A 118 -5.15 12.06 9.78
N GLY A 119 -5.25 10.73 9.89
CA GLY A 119 -4.53 9.97 10.91
C GLY A 119 -3.00 9.97 10.72
N SER A 120 -2.53 10.16 9.49
CA SER A 120 -1.09 10.29 9.22
C SER A 120 -0.48 11.57 9.81
N ALA A 121 -1.25 12.66 9.89
CA ALA A 121 -0.76 13.98 10.31
C ALA A 121 -0.66 14.17 11.84
N THR A 122 -1.50 13.48 12.61
CA THR A 122 -1.44 13.58 14.08
C THR A 122 -0.14 12.98 14.62
N THR A 123 0.45 13.57 15.65
CA THR A 123 1.59 13.00 16.40
C THR A 123 1.15 12.26 17.66
N ASP A 124 -0.11 12.44 18.08
CA ASP A 124 -0.70 11.79 19.25
C ASP A 124 -1.07 10.34 18.90
N LEU A 125 -0.40 9.39 19.55
CA LEU A 125 -0.62 7.96 19.36
C LEU A 125 -2.05 7.54 19.72
N SER A 126 -2.64 8.10 20.77
CA SER A 126 -4.02 7.76 21.16
C SER A 126 -5.00 8.13 20.05
N LYS A 127 -4.81 9.29 19.42
CA LYS A 127 -5.63 9.71 18.27
C LYS A 127 -5.36 8.87 17.03
N LYS A 128 -4.11 8.48 16.78
CA LYS A 128 -3.80 7.53 15.70
C LYS A 128 -4.57 6.24 15.90
N LEU A 129 -4.53 5.66 17.09
CA LEU A 129 -5.24 4.42 17.38
C LEU A 129 -6.76 4.60 17.25
N GLU A 130 -7.34 5.73 17.69
CA GLU A 130 -8.77 6.00 17.48
C GLU A 130 -9.14 6.04 15.99
N ILE A 131 -8.35 6.73 15.17
CA ILE A 131 -8.59 6.83 13.73
C ILE A 131 -8.37 5.46 13.07
N ALA A 132 -7.34 4.72 13.48
CA ALA A 132 -7.04 3.41 12.94
C ALA A 132 -8.17 2.40 13.23
N HIS A 133 -8.84 2.44 14.38
CA HIS A 133 -10.05 1.64 14.61
C HIS A 133 -11.14 1.90 13.56
N LYS A 134 -11.35 3.17 13.18
CA LYS A 134 -12.36 3.56 12.18
C LYS A 134 -11.97 3.12 10.75
N VAL A 135 -10.67 3.04 10.47
CA VAL A 135 -10.14 2.65 9.15
C VAL A 135 -10.07 1.12 9.00
N ILE A 136 -9.58 0.42 10.02
CA ILE A 136 -9.43 -1.04 10.00
C ILE A 136 -10.78 -1.74 10.20
N GLY A 137 -11.66 -1.16 11.02
CA GLY A 137 -12.86 -1.83 11.51
C GLY A 137 -12.54 -2.88 12.57
N ASP A 138 -13.51 -3.76 12.84
CA ASP A 138 -13.34 -4.89 13.77
C ASP A 138 -12.44 -5.95 13.12
N GLN A 139 -11.26 -6.21 13.70
CA GLN A 139 -10.39 -7.30 13.27
C GLN A 139 -10.76 -8.60 13.98
N TYR A 140 -10.78 -9.71 13.22
CA TYR A 140 -10.91 -11.06 13.74
C TYR A 140 -9.61 -11.82 13.45
N ALA A 141 -8.98 -12.37 14.49
CA ALA A 141 -7.78 -13.19 14.34
C ALA A 141 -8.15 -14.47 13.58
N GLN A 142 -7.40 -14.80 12.53
CA GLN A 142 -7.54 -16.07 11.82
C GLN A 142 -6.75 -17.18 12.52
N THR A 143 -5.79 -16.83 13.40
CA THR A 143 -4.99 -17.78 14.18
C THR A 143 -4.73 -17.26 15.61
N ASP A 144 -4.51 -18.17 16.56
CA ASP A 144 -4.17 -17.83 17.97
C ASP A 144 -2.80 -17.12 18.12
N GLN A 145 -2.07 -16.96 17.02
CA GLN A 145 -0.75 -16.33 16.93
C GLN A 145 -0.80 -14.94 16.29
N GLU A 146 -1.91 -14.59 15.63
CA GLU A 146 -2.14 -13.25 15.10
C GLU A 146 -2.43 -12.29 16.25
N GLN A 147 -1.58 -11.29 16.40
CA GLN A 147 -1.89 -10.14 17.24
C GLN A 147 -2.96 -9.32 16.54
N VAL A 148 -4.23 -9.61 16.83
CA VAL A 148 -5.30 -8.66 16.52
C VAL A 148 -5.32 -7.56 17.55
N GLY A 149 -5.13 -6.35 17.05
CA GLY A 149 -5.05 -5.15 17.83
C GLY A 149 -4.93 -4.01 16.86
N VAL A 150 -5.52 -2.87 17.19
CA VAL A 150 -5.35 -1.70 16.34
C VAL A 150 -3.90 -1.28 16.39
N GLU A 151 -3.21 -1.58 15.31
CA GLU A 151 -1.83 -1.17 15.10
C GLU A 151 -1.79 0.29 14.66
N ASN A 152 -0.67 0.95 14.94
CA ASN A 152 -0.37 2.23 14.32
C ASN A 152 -0.14 2.03 12.82
N LEU A 153 -1.20 2.15 12.02
CA LEU A 153 -1.19 2.02 10.55
C LEU A 153 -0.10 2.84 9.86
N TRP A 154 0.24 4.00 10.43
CA TRP A 154 1.23 4.94 9.88
C TRP A 154 2.64 4.72 10.44
N CYS A 155 2.88 3.64 11.19
CA CYS A 155 4.21 3.25 11.61
C CYS A 155 5.05 2.83 10.39
N GLN A 156 6.18 3.51 10.18
CA GLN A 156 7.08 3.25 9.05
C GLN A 156 7.89 1.95 9.21
N ALA A 157 7.84 1.34 10.39
CA ALA A 157 8.52 0.10 10.74
C ALA A 157 7.55 -1.06 11.01
N ARG A 158 6.28 -0.98 10.60
CA ARG A 158 5.34 -2.09 10.78
C ARG A 158 5.56 -3.18 9.72
N MET A 159 5.39 -4.43 10.11
CA MET A 159 5.28 -5.52 9.16
C MET A 159 3.95 -5.39 8.39
N LEU A 160 3.94 -5.63 7.08
CA LEU A 160 2.69 -5.65 6.33
C LEU A 160 1.97 -6.99 6.59
N SER A 161 0.64 -6.94 6.71
CA SER A 161 -0.18 -8.15 6.89
C SER A 161 -0.39 -8.89 5.57
N SER A 162 -0.78 -10.17 5.64
CA SER A 162 -1.15 -10.96 4.47
C SER A 162 -2.30 -10.33 3.69
N ASP A 163 -3.34 -9.84 4.38
CA ASP A 163 -4.51 -9.22 3.72
C ASP A 163 -4.14 -7.93 2.99
N GLU A 164 -3.36 -7.06 3.61
CA GLU A 164 -2.92 -5.82 2.99
C GLU A 164 -2.09 -6.09 1.72
N LEU A 165 -1.16 -7.04 1.79
CA LEU A 165 -0.36 -7.45 0.64
C LEU A 165 -1.23 -8.13 -0.44
N ALA A 166 -2.17 -8.98 -0.05
CA ALA A 166 -3.08 -9.65 -0.97
C ALA A 166 -3.91 -8.63 -1.76
N THR A 167 -4.56 -7.68 -1.08
CA THR A 167 -5.39 -6.68 -1.73
C THR A 167 -4.56 -5.77 -2.64
N ALA A 168 -3.37 -5.33 -2.21
CA ALA A 168 -2.52 -4.47 -3.02
C ALA A 168 -1.97 -5.18 -4.27
N THR A 169 -1.53 -6.43 -4.14
CA THR A 169 -0.94 -7.18 -5.27
C THR A 169 -1.97 -7.76 -6.23
N GLN A 170 -3.19 -8.06 -5.79
CA GLN A 170 -4.28 -8.43 -6.70
C GLN A 170 -4.63 -7.31 -7.68
N ASN A 171 -4.55 -6.04 -7.25
CA ASN A 171 -4.78 -4.91 -8.15
C ASN A 171 -3.68 -4.79 -9.22
N LEU A 172 -2.42 -5.12 -8.90
CA LEU A 172 -1.35 -5.17 -9.91
C LEU A 172 -1.62 -6.21 -11.01
N VAL A 173 -2.30 -7.32 -10.67
CA VAL A 173 -2.70 -8.37 -11.63
C VAL A 173 -3.86 -7.94 -12.52
N GLN A 174 -4.81 -7.15 -12.00
CA GLN A 174 -5.90 -6.63 -12.84
C GLN A 174 -5.38 -5.78 -14.01
N GLU A 175 -4.22 -5.15 -13.83
CA GLU A 175 -3.54 -4.34 -14.85
C GLU A 175 -2.61 -5.16 -15.77
N SER A 176 -2.32 -6.43 -15.45
CA SER A 176 -1.41 -7.28 -16.23
C SER A 176 -1.96 -8.70 -16.45
N SER A 177 -2.38 -9.00 -17.67
CA SER A 177 -2.96 -10.29 -18.05
C SER A 177 -1.99 -11.48 -17.99
N SER A 178 -0.68 -11.23 -17.86
CA SER A 178 0.35 -12.27 -17.86
C SER A 178 0.84 -12.67 -16.47
N LEU A 179 0.47 -11.92 -15.43
CA LEU A 179 0.86 -12.14 -14.04
C LEU A 179 -0.27 -12.82 -13.26
N SER A 180 0.03 -13.89 -12.55
CA SER A 180 -0.87 -14.51 -11.58
C SER A 180 -0.31 -14.32 -10.18
N MET A 181 -1.17 -13.91 -9.24
CA MET A 181 -0.83 -13.74 -7.83
C MET A 181 -1.59 -14.75 -6.97
N ASN A 182 -0.89 -15.33 -6.00
CA ASN A 182 -1.48 -16.18 -4.96
C ASN A 182 -1.65 -15.38 -3.66
N TYR A 183 -2.60 -15.79 -2.82
CA TYR A 183 -2.76 -15.20 -1.49
C TYR A 183 -1.48 -15.44 -0.65
N PRO A 184 -0.99 -14.45 0.11
CA PRO A 184 0.23 -14.60 0.91
C PRO A 184 0.09 -15.65 2.02
N PHE A 185 1.13 -16.44 2.29
CA PHE A 185 1.09 -17.47 3.33
C PHE A 185 2.44 -17.69 4.03
N GLY A 186 2.40 -18.34 5.20
CA GLY A 186 3.60 -18.75 5.92
C GLY A 186 4.29 -19.95 5.26
N PHE A 187 5.63 -19.92 5.19
CA PHE A 187 6.41 -20.97 4.50
C PHE A 187 6.24 -22.36 5.11
N ILE A 188 6.24 -22.43 6.45
CA ILE A 188 6.07 -23.66 7.22
C ILE A 188 4.81 -23.53 8.06
N HIS A 189 3.94 -24.55 8.00
CA HIS A 189 2.74 -24.58 8.82
C HIS A 189 3.13 -24.74 10.29
N PRO A 190 2.64 -23.89 11.22
CA PRO A 190 3.12 -23.86 12.60
C PRO A 190 2.86 -25.17 13.37
N THR A 191 1.73 -25.83 13.12
CA THR A 191 1.36 -27.08 13.81
C THR A 191 1.92 -28.35 13.18
N THR A 192 1.85 -28.48 11.85
CA THR A 192 2.23 -29.73 11.16
C THR A 192 3.71 -29.76 10.76
N GLY A 193 4.39 -28.61 10.73
CA GLY A 193 5.75 -28.48 10.20
C GLY A 193 5.84 -28.67 8.69
N GLU A 194 4.70 -28.73 7.99
CA GLU A 194 4.64 -28.95 6.55
C GLU A 194 5.12 -27.72 5.77
N ASN A 195 5.79 -27.95 4.64
CA ASN A 195 6.11 -26.92 3.67
C ASN A 195 4.84 -26.54 2.88
N VAL A 196 4.28 -25.38 3.21
CA VAL A 196 3.01 -24.90 2.62
C VAL A 196 3.18 -24.59 1.13
N LEU A 197 4.36 -24.14 0.70
CA LEU A 197 4.63 -23.87 -0.71
C LEU A 197 4.53 -25.16 -1.55
N ASN A 198 5.02 -26.29 -1.04
CA ASN A 198 4.90 -27.58 -1.74
C ASN A 198 3.43 -27.97 -1.94
N ALA A 199 2.62 -27.86 -0.89
CA ALA A 199 1.19 -28.19 -0.97
C ALA A 199 0.44 -27.27 -1.96
N GLN A 200 0.75 -25.98 -1.94
CA GLN A 200 0.17 -24.99 -2.87
C GLN A 200 0.58 -25.28 -4.32
N LEU A 201 1.86 -25.56 -4.59
CA LEU A 201 2.35 -25.88 -5.93
C LEU A 201 1.77 -27.19 -6.47
N LEU A 202 1.71 -28.25 -5.65
CA LEU A 202 1.10 -29.52 -6.05
C LEU A 202 -0.36 -29.33 -6.46
N THR A 203 -1.12 -28.59 -5.64
CA THR A 203 -2.52 -28.27 -5.92
C THR A 203 -2.64 -27.48 -7.21
N LYS A 204 -1.82 -26.44 -7.37
CA LYS A 204 -1.92 -25.53 -8.51
C LYS A 204 -1.53 -26.20 -9.83
N VAL A 205 -0.43 -26.94 -9.84
CA VAL A 205 0.02 -27.73 -11.02
C VAL A 205 -1.03 -28.77 -11.42
N ALA A 206 -1.67 -29.43 -10.45
CA ALA A 206 -2.68 -30.45 -10.74
C ALA A 206 -4.01 -29.89 -11.29
N HIS A 207 -4.41 -28.69 -10.88
CA HIS A 207 -5.75 -28.14 -11.20
C HIS A 207 -5.74 -27.10 -12.31
N SER A 208 -4.82 -26.13 -12.29
CA SER A 208 -4.80 -25.00 -13.22
C SER A 208 -3.54 -24.91 -14.08
N GLY A 209 -2.45 -25.56 -13.65
CA GLY A 209 -1.12 -25.24 -14.14
C GLY A 209 -0.62 -23.89 -13.59
N LEU A 210 0.63 -23.56 -13.92
CA LEU A 210 1.24 -22.28 -13.59
C LEU A 210 1.03 -21.29 -14.74
N ALA A 211 0.73 -20.04 -14.40
CA ALA A 211 0.76 -18.95 -15.37
C ALA A 211 2.19 -18.73 -15.92
N ASP A 212 2.31 -17.94 -16.98
CA ASP A 212 3.62 -17.60 -17.56
C ASP A 212 4.50 -16.82 -16.56
N ASN A 213 3.86 -15.99 -15.74
CA ASN A 213 4.45 -15.36 -14.56
C ASN A 213 3.57 -15.67 -13.35
N GLU A 214 4.04 -16.54 -12.44
CA GLU A 214 3.31 -16.97 -11.26
C GLU A 214 4.05 -16.53 -10.00
N ALA A 215 3.38 -15.75 -9.15
CA ALA A 215 3.97 -15.14 -7.97
C ALA A 215 3.36 -15.65 -6.66
N PHE A 216 4.23 -15.90 -5.69
CA PHE A 216 3.90 -16.29 -4.33
C PHE A 216 4.59 -15.35 -3.35
N LEU A 217 3.81 -14.75 -2.45
CA LEU A 217 4.35 -14.01 -1.30
C LEU A 217 4.42 -14.93 -0.11
N ILE A 218 5.62 -15.13 0.42
CA ILE A 218 5.89 -16.17 1.40
C ILE A 218 6.47 -15.54 2.65
N HIS A 219 5.76 -15.67 3.76
CA HIS A 219 6.23 -15.24 5.06
C HIS A 219 7.12 -16.33 5.66
N THR A 220 8.40 -16.04 5.77
CA THR A 220 9.29 -16.75 6.71
C THR A 220 9.15 -16.09 8.09
N LYS A 221 9.57 -16.77 9.16
CA LYS A 221 9.39 -16.40 10.59
C LYS A 221 9.12 -14.91 10.87
N ASP A 222 9.93 -14.01 10.33
CA ASP A 222 9.87 -12.55 10.50
C ASP A 222 10.03 -11.75 9.18
N HIS A 223 9.92 -12.39 8.01
CA HIS A 223 10.30 -11.76 6.75
C HIS A 223 9.47 -12.25 5.53
N TRP A 224 8.99 -11.30 4.72
CA TRP A 224 8.31 -11.57 3.44
C TRP A 224 9.30 -11.77 2.29
N LEU A 225 9.12 -12.88 1.57
CA LEU A 225 9.84 -13.21 0.34
C LEU A 225 8.90 -13.18 -0.86
N LEU A 226 9.42 -12.82 -2.02
CA LEU A 226 8.75 -13.05 -3.31
C LEU A 226 9.38 -14.29 -3.96
N CYS A 227 8.57 -15.32 -4.18
CA CYS A 227 8.90 -16.48 -4.99
C CYS A 227 8.16 -16.36 -6.33
N PHE A 228 8.92 -16.27 -7.41
CA PHE A 228 8.42 -15.93 -8.74
C PHE A 228 8.83 -17.01 -9.75
N PHE A 229 7.84 -17.74 -10.26
CA PHE A 229 8.03 -18.68 -11.34
C PHE A 229 7.74 -18.00 -12.67
N TYR A 230 8.63 -18.17 -13.63
CA TYR A 230 8.48 -17.55 -14.94
C TYR A 230 8.99 -18.44 -16.05
N LYS A 231 8.44 -18.27 -17.25
CA LYS A 231 8.96 -18.94 -18.45
C LYS A 231 9.95 -18.04 -19.18
N PHE A 232 11.13 -18.57 -19.46
CA PHE A 232 12.14 -17.89 -20.26
C PHE A 232 12.83 -18.89 -21.20
N ALA A 233 12.74 -18.63 -22.50
CA ALA A 233 13.24 -19.53 -23.55
C ALA A 233 12.71 -20.98 -23.41
N GLU A 234 11.39 -21.14 -23.24
CA GLU A 234 10.68 -22.42 -23.08
C GLU A 234 11.03 -23.23 -21.81
N LYS A 235 11.81 -22.66 -20.89
CA LYS A 235 12.13 -23.26 -19.59
C LYS A 235 11.40 -22.53 -18.47
N ILE A 236 10.88 -23.29 -17.51
CA ILE A 236 10.38 -22.75 -16.25
C ILE A 236 11.59 -22.46 -15.37
N LYS A 237 11.69 -21.23 -14.89
CA LYS A 237 12.69 -20.75 -13.94
C LYS A 237 12.03 -20.27 -12.66
N CYS A 238 12.80 -20.23 -11.59
CA CYS A 238 12.35 -19.73 -10.29
C CYS A 238 13.29 -18.61 -9.83
N LEU A 239 12.70 -17.54 -9.31
CA LEU A 239 13.41 -16.45 -8.68
C LEU A 239 12.88 -16.28 -7.25
N ILE A 240 13.79 -16.33 -6.27
CA ILE A 240 13.54 -15.96 -4.89
C ILE A 240 14.15 -14.60 -4.63
N PHE A 241 13.31 -13.62 -4.34
CA PHE A 241 13.72 -12.26 -3.99
C PHE A 241 13.60 -12.05 -2.47
N ASN A 242 14.73 -11.68 -1.87
CA ASN A 242 14.91 -11.43 -0.45
C ASN A 242 15.55 -10.04 -0.26
N SER A 243 14.83 -9.16 0.42
CA SER A 243 15.27 -7.77 0.69
C SER A 243 15.98 -7.63 2.04
N HIS A 244 16.41 -8.73 2.65
CA HIS A 244 17.08 -8.78 3.94
C HIS A 244 18.29 -9.72 3.94
N HIS A 245 18.77 -10.08 5.13
CA HIS A 245 19.88 -10.99 5.32
C HIS A 245 19.68 -12.33 4.59
N ALA A 246 20.79 -12.93 4.17
CA ALA A 246 20.78 -14.17 3.41
C ALA A 246 20.04 -15.29 4.16
N LEU A 247 19.26 -16.06 3.40
CA LEU A 247 18.52 -17.22 3.88
C LEU A 247 19.47 -18.33 4.32
N GLU A 248 19.06 -19.08 5.34
CA GLU A 248 19.75 -20.30 5.75
C GLU A 248 19.75 -21.33 4.62
N GLN A 249 20.81 -22.14 4.55
CA GLN A 249 20.96 -23.16 3.50
C GLN A 249 19.80 -24.15 3.45
N ASN A 250 19.25 -24.53 4.62
CA ASN A 250 18.10 -25.42 4.70
C ASN A 250 16.84 -24.80 4.07
N THR A 251 16.63 -23.50 4.26
CA THR A 251 15.52 -22.76 3.64
C THR A 251 15.69 -22.69 2.12
N LYS A 252 16.91 -22.41 1.64
CA LYS A 252 17.22 -22.42 0.20
C LYS A 252 16.97 -23.79 -0.42
N GLN A 253 17.40 -24.86 0.24
CA GLN A 253 17.15 -26.24 -0.20
C GLN A 253 15.65 -26.53 -0.33
N ALA A 254 14.85 -26.13 0.66
CA ALA A 254 13.40 -26.30 0.62
C ALA A 254 12.74 -25.53 -0.54
N PHE A 255 13.24 -24.34 -0.90
CA PHE A 255 12.78 -23.62 -2.09
C PHE A 255 13.17 -24.32 -3.40
N MET A 256 14.39 -24.86 -3.50
CA MET A 256 14.82 -25.61 -4.68
C MET A 256 14.02 -26.90 -4.86
N GLU A 257 13.67 -27.58 -3.76
CA GLU A 257 12.77 -28.74 -3.78
C GLU A 257 11.36 -28.37 -4.22
N ALA A 258 10.82 -27.26 -3.72
CA ALA A 258 9.54 -26.73 -4.17
C ALA A 258 9.56 -26.38 -5.66
N ALA A 259 10.65 -25.79 -6.16
CA ALA A 259 10.78 -25.42 -7.56
C ALA A 259 10.75 -26.63 -8.51
N LYS A 260 11.24 -27.80 -8.07
CA LYS A 260 11.14 -29.05 -8.84
C LYS A 260 9.68 -29.48 -9.05
N ILE A 261 8.78 -29.21 -8.09
CA ILE A 261 7.34 -29.47 -8.23
C ILE A 261 6.72 -28.59 -9.34
N ALA A 262 7.19 -27.35 -9.45
CA ALA A 262 6.80 -26.40 -10.50
C ALA A 262 7.38 -26.75 -11.88
N GLY A 263 8.24 -27.76 -12.00
CA GLY A 263 8.85 -28.19 -13.26
C GLY A 263 10.19 -27.51 -13.58
N VAL A 264 10.85 -26.88 -12.60
CA VAL A 264 12.24 -26.40 -12.76
C VAL A 264 13.18 -27.60 -12.77
N LEU A 265 13.99 -27.73 -13.82
CA LEU A 265 14.79 -28.93 -14.09
C LEU A 265 16.20 -28.87 -13.50
N GLU A 266 16.87 -27.73 -13.62
CA GLU A 266 18.25 -27.52 -13.21
C GLU A 266 18.30 -26.63 -11.97
N GLU A 267 19.27 -26.86 -11.07
CA GLU A 267 19.43 -26.04 -9.87
C GLU A 267 19.85 -24.59 -10.23
N ASP A 268 20.60 -24.42 -11.32
CA ASP A 268 21.00 -23.10 -11.86
C ASP A 268 19.82 -22.29 -12.41
N ASP A 269 18.65 -22.92 -12.62
CA ASP A 269 17.42 -22.23 -13.00
C ASP A 269 16.63 -21.71 -11.79
N VAL A 270 17.17 -21.86 -10.56
CA VAL A 270 16.67 -21.23 -9.33
C VAL A 270 17.62 -20.11 -8.89
N ALA A 271 17.22 -18.86 -9.11
CA ALA A 271 17.99 -17.69 -8.71
C ALA A 271 17.59 -17.19 -7.31
N PHE A 272 18.57 -16.89 -6.46
CA PHE A 272 18.36 -16.19 -5.19
C PHE A 272 18.95 -14.77 -5.29
N ILE A 273 18.09 -13.75 -5.26
CA ILE A 273 18.49 -12.35 -5.14
C ILE A 273 18.36 -11.96 -3.67
N GLU A 274 19.50 -11.86 -2.98
CA GLU A 274 19.56 -11.55 -1.55
C GLU A 274 20.36 -10.25 -1.35
N LYS A 275 19.64 -9.16 -1.09
CA LYS A 275 20.22 -7.83 -0.86
C LYS A 275 19.53 -7.20 0.33
N ASP A 276 20.29 -6.76 1.32
CA ASP A 276 19.72 -6.04 2.45
C ASP A 276 19.39 -4.60 2.05
N LEU A 277 18.09 -4.33 1.83
CA LEU A 277 17.56 -3.03 1.42
C LEU A 277 16.87 -2.29 2.57
N GLN A 278 16.84 -2.88 3.77
CA GLN A 278 15.93 -2.46 4.84
C GLN A 278 16.56 -1.55 5.90
N ASN A 279 17.82 -1.17 5.73
CA ASN A 279 18.52 -0.27 6.66
C ASN A 279 17.76 1.05 6.90
N ASN A 280 17.19 1.65 5.85
CA ASN A 280 16.38 2.87 5.93
C ASN A 280 14.88 2.60 5.68
N VAL A 281 14.50 1.34 5.50
CA VAL A 281 13.14 0.86 5.24
C VAL A 281 12.83 -0.28 6.20
N PRO A 282 12.72 -0.01 7.52
CA PRO A 282 12.56 -1.05 8.52
C PRO A 282 11.28 -1.85 8.30
N ASN A 283 11.38 -3.19 8.45
CA ASN A 283 10.30 -4.14 8.12
C ASN A 283 9.69 -3.87 6.73
N GLY A 284 10.53 -3.44 5.79
CA GLY A 284 10.18 -3.10 4.42
C GLY A 284 10.05 -4.30 3.49
N CYS A 285 10.17 -5.53 3.98
CA CYS A 285 10.15 -6.73 3.15
C CYS A 285 8.90 -6.84 2.26
N GLY A 286 7.71 -6.63 2.82
CA GLY A 286 6.47 -6.58 2.02
C GLY A 286 6.42 -5.38 1.06
N VAL A 287 7.02 -4.24 1.44
CA VAL A 287 7.14 -3.04 0.59
C VAL A 287 7.98 -3.36 -0.65
N PHE A 288 9.12 -4.02 -0.46
CA PHE A 288 9.98 -4.44 -1.56
C PHE A 288 9.35 -5.57 -2.38
N CYS A 289 8.62 -6.52 -1.78
CA CYS A 289 7.87 -7.53 -2.54
C CYS A 289 6.84 -6.88 -3.49
N TYR A 290 6.05 -5.93 -2.98
CA TYR A 290 5.07 -5.20 -3.81
C TYR A 290 5.74 -4.45 -4.96
N HIS A 291 6.81 -3.70 -4.67
CA HIS A 291 7.49 -2.92 -5.71
C HIS A 291 8.29 -3.79 -6.69
N ALA A 292 8.87 -4.91 -6.24
CA ALA A 292 9.50 -5.88 -7.11
C ALA A 292 8.49 -6.48 -8.10
N LEU A 293 7.30 -6.84 -7.61
CA LEU A 293 6.20 -7.31 -8.48
C LEU A 293 5.75 -6.25 -9.47
N GLN A 294 5.57 -5.00 -9.04
CA GLN A 294 5.24 -3.88 -9.91
C GLN A 294 6.32 -3.63 -10.97
N HIS A 295 7.60 -3.78 -10.60
CA HIS A 295 8.70 -3.69 -11.55
C HIS A 295 8.58 -4.80 -12.59
N LEU A 296 8.46 -6.05 -12.14
CA LEU A 296 8.33 -7.23 -13.02
C LEU A 296 7.09 -7.17 -13.93
N SER A 297 5.97 -6.63 -13.47
CA SER A 297 4.76 -6.51 -14.30
C SER A 297 4.91 -5.49 -15.43
N THR A 298 5.90 -4.59 -15.35
CA THR A 298 6.14 -3.52 -16.32
C THR A 298 7.43 -3.67 -17.13
N THR A 299 8.34 -4.58 -16.77
CA THR A 299 9.66 -4.69 -17.43
C THR A 299 9.62 -5.31 -18.84
N GLY A 300 8.48 -5.82 -19.30
CA GLY A 300 8.35 -6.44 -20.63
C GLY A 300 9.14 -7.75 -20.74
N PRO A 301 9.71 -8.11 -21.91
CA PRO A 301 10.34 -9.42 -22.14
C PRO A 301 11.76 -9.57 -21.58
N SER A 302 12.23 -8.65 -20.73
CA SER A 302 13.54 -8.76 -20.09
C SER A 302 13.60 -9.90 -19.08
N ASP A 303 14.77 -10.49 -18.88
CA ASP A 303 14.99 -11.48 -17.82
C ASP A 303 14.70 -10.88 -16.42
N PRO A 304 13.73 -11.42 -15.67
CA PRO A 304 13.35 -10.97 -14.33
C PRO A 304 14.50 -10.87 -13.33
N VAL A 305 15.48 -11.78 -13.42
CA VAL A 305 16.63 -11.80 -12.49
C VAL A 305 17.50 -10.56 -12.71
N THR A 306 17.89 -10.31 -13.95
CA THR A 306 18.69 -9.13 -14.32
C THR A 306 17.98 -7.83 -13.96
N ALA A 307 16.67 -7.74 -14.23
CA ALA A 307 15.85 -6.57 -13.91
C ALA A 307 15.82 -6.26 -12.40
N LEU A 308 15.54 -7.27 -11.56
CA LEU A 308 15.47 -7.06 -10.12
C LEU A 308 16.84 -6.85 -9.47
N GLN A 309 17.91 -7.43 -10.01
CA GLN A 309 19.27 -7.12 -9.57
C GLN A 309 19.60 -5.65 -9.81
N ALA A 310 19.34 -5.14 -11.01
CA ALA A 310 19.56 -3.73 -11.34
C ALA A 310 18.70 -2.80 -10.46
N TYR A 311 17.43 -3.17 -10.20
CA TYR A 311 16.57 -2.44 -9.27
C TYR A 311 17.21 -2.35 -7.86
N CYS A 312 17.71 -3.45 -7.31
CA CYS A 312 18.36 -3.46 -6.00
C CYS A 312 19.61 -2.59 -5.97
N GLU A 313 20.45 -2.72 -6.98
CA GLU A 313 21.69 -1.94 -7.09
C GLU A 313 21.41 -0.45 -7.17
N ASN A 314 20.43 -0.05 -7.99
CA ASN A 314 19.98 1.34 -8.07
C ASN A 314 19.42 1.83 -6.73
N PHE A 315 18.58 1.05 -6.05
CA PHE A 315 18.01 1.44 -4.76
C PHE A 315 19.09 1.72 -3.71
N LEU A 316 20.14 0.89 -3.66
CA LEU A 316 21.26 1.07 -2.72
C LEU A 316 22.09 2.33 -2.98
N THR A 317 22.02 2.90 -4.19
CA THR A 317 22.68 4.18 -4.51
C THR A 317 21.87 5.41 -4.14
N LEU A 318 20.58 5.24 -3.80
CA LEU A 318 19.71 6.36 -3.44
C LEU A 318 20.15 7.00 -2.12
N PRO A 319 20.03 8.34 -1.99
CA PRO A 319 20.17 9.04 -0.72
C PRO A 319 19.23 8.47 0.35
N VAL A 320 19.62 8.58 1.63
CA VAL A 320 18.81 8.11 2.75
C VAL A 320 17.42 8.73 2.74
N GLU A 321 17.33 10.03 2.43
CA GLU A 321 16.06 10.75 2.35
C GLU A 321 15.12 10.15 1.29
N GLU A 322 15.66 9.73 0.14
CA GLU A 322 14.88 9.11 -0.92
C GLU A 322 14.42 7.69 -0.54
N GLN A 323 15.26 6.92 0.15
CA GLN A 323 14.88 5.59 0.68
C GLN A 323 13.77 5.71 1.75
N VAL A 324 13.84 6.73 2.61
CA VAL A 324 12.79 7.01 3.60
C VAL A 324 11.50 7.45 2.92
N LEU A 325 11.58 8.30 1.89
CA LEU A 325 10.41 8.69 1.10
C LEU A 325 9.79 7.49 0.39
N PHE A 326 10.60 6.60 -0.19
CA PHE A 326 10.14 5.33 -0.76
C PHE A 326 9.35 4.53 0.29
N ASN A 327 9.89 4.33 1.50
CA ASN A 327 9.19 3.61 2.57
C ASN A 327 7.82 4.23 2.86
N ILE A 328 7.75 5.55 3.00
CA ILE A 328 6.53 6.28 3.33
C ILE A 328 5.51 6.17 2.20
N TYR A 329 5.92 6.49 0.97
CA TYR A 329 5.03 6.55 -0.19
C TYR A 329 4.52 5.19 -0.58
N THR A 330 5.36 4.17 -0.65
CA THR A 330 4.93 2.83 -1.03
C THR A 330 3.97 2.24 0.00
N ARG A 331 4.16 2.46 1.31
CA ARG A 331 3.17 2.04 2.33
C ARG A 331 1.83 2.74 2.19
N ARG A 332 1.81 4.03 1.83
CA ARG A 332 0.56 4.77 1.55
C ARG A 332 -0.15 4.18 0.33
N GLN A 333 0.58 3.88 -0.74
CA GLN A 333 0.04 3.30 -1.97
C GLN A 333 -0.51 1.88 -1.75
N ILE A 334 0.22 1.03 -1.01
CA ILE A 334 -0.24 -0.31 -0.65
C ILE A 334 -1.54 -0.25 0.15
N TYR A 335 -1.59 0.58 1.20
CA TYR A 335 -2.76 0.63 2.06
C TYR A 335 -3.98 1.25 1.38
N GLU A 336 -3.79 2.05 0.32
CA GLU A 336 -4.90 2.61 -0.46
C GLU A 336 -5.89 1.55 -0.93
N TYR A 337 -5.40 0.36 -1.28
CA TYR A 337 -6.22 -0.73 -1.78
C TYR A 337 -7.12 -1.34 -0.70
N SER A 338 -6.82 -1.12 0.58
CA SER A 338 -7.65 -1.50 1.72
C SER A 338 -8.67 -0.42 2.12
N LEU A 339 -8.64 0.75 1.46
CA LEU A 339 -9.57 1.84 1.73
C LEU A 339 -10.82 1.74 0.84
N THR A 340 -11.96 2.21 1.34
CA THR A 340 -13.20 2.23 0.58
C THR A 340 -13.14 3.26 -0.54
N SER A 341 -13.51 2.83 -1.74
CA SER A 341 -13.90 3.73 -2.83
C SER A 341 -15.32 4.20 -2.54
N SER A 342 -15.45 5.31 -1.81
CA SER A 342 -16.75 5.92 -1.48
C SER A 342 -17.07 7.15 -2.29
#